data_AF-V4JPW1-F1
#
_entry.id   AF-V4JPW1-F1
#
_cell.length_a   1.000
_cell.length_b   1.000
_cell.length_c   1.000
_cell.angle_alpha   90.00
_cell.angle_beta   90.00
_cell.angle_gamma   90.00
#
_symmetry.space_group_name_H-M   'P 1'
#
loop_
_entity.id
_entity.type
_entity.pdbx_description
1 polymer ?
#
loop_
_entity_poly.entity_id
_entity_poly.type
_entity_poly.pdbx_seq_one_letter_code
_entity_poly.pdbx_strand_id
1 'polypeptide(L)'
;MGSIATLYFSGYPVEDTKNRLDQWIFKESDKRVFERKLSERNDLTWGEIADEGEVETAYVFEATVETIINRLEVLGYTLEACKRDFIETIKEELRKLPELQEYDAEFVRSHRAICANFGKFEQWLEAFSVIVRDRPKEVFYMSEPERVHEDDLINYMLNPSPVWSEDWHPCGFQYPSRNFNFFARAFLESCDRRSSVQLDATDLVNGGWYEGFEHLEDVVKPHTRFFDVFQQSAAEVSELAGQGEALANTDLLAKVLFANVITALETYLSDTFVHTVISFPPLIRRLVESDPEFQKRKLELKDIFRRHDGIKGEVAEYLEGLMYHNLAKVRELYRGTLCVEFPKEMAEIFRAIEDRHDIVHRNGRRRSGEVIKPDLSSVEQLLVTATKFVEQVDSQVKDVYPKVLDGEF
;
A
#
# COMPACT_ATOMS: atom_id res chain seq x y z
N MET A 1 -5.72 -22.25 5.68
CA MET A 1 -6.23 -21.94 4.33
C MET A 1 -5.18 -21.09 3.63
N GLY A 2 -5.08 -21.13 2.31
CA GLY A 2 -4.13 -20.27 1.59
C GLY A 2 -4.83 -19.01 1.11
N SER A 3 -4.10 -17.91 1.04
CA SER A 3 -4.56 -16.63 0.51
C SER A 3 -3.99 -16.41 -0.90
N ILE A 4 -4.70 -15.66 -1.73
CA ILE A 4 -4.35 -15.45 -3.16
C ILE A 4 -4.16 -13.95 -3.45
N ALA A 5 -3.16 -13.63 -4.28
CA ALA A 5 -3.16 -12.38 -5.03
C ALA A 5 -3.43 -12.65 -6.50
N THR A 6 -4.26 -11.80 -7.10
CA THR A 6 -4.68 -11.93 -8.50
C THR A 6 -4.26 -10.71 -9.30
N LEU A 7 -3.65 -10.95 -10.45
CA LEU A 7 -3.31 -9.94 -11.44
C LEU A 7 -4.43 -9.82 -12.46
N TYR A 8 -4.88 -8.58 -12.70
CA TYR A 8 -5.94 -8.24 -13.63
C TYR A 8 -5.43 -7.30 -14.72
N PHE A 9 -5.75 -7.61 -15.98
CA PHE A 9 -5.58 -6.70 -17.11
C PHE A 9 -6.95 -6.20 -17.57
N SER A 10 -7.22 -4.89 -17.42
CA SER A 10 -8.53 -4.30 -17.69
C SER A 10 -9.69 -5.01 -16.99
N GLY A 11 -9.45 -5.50 -15.76
CA GLY A 11 -10.44 -6.22 -14.98
C GLY A 11 -10.68 -7.67 -15.41
N TYR A 12 -9.92 -8.24 -16.34
CA TYR A 12 -9.92 -9.68 -16.63
C TYR A 12 -8.81 -10.35 -15.80
N PRO A 13 -9.08 -11.44 -15.04
CA PRO A 13 -8.07 -12.14 -14.25
C PRO A 13 -7.08 -12.88 -15.16
N VAL A 14 -5.79 -12.75 -14.84
CA VAL A 14 -4.71 -13.25 -15.70
C VAL A 14 -3.81 -14.24 -14.99
N GLU A 15 -3.42 -13.95 -13.75
CA GLU A 15 -2.51 -14.80 -12.99
C GLU A 15 -2.82 -14.73 -11.50
N ASP A 16 -2.73 -15.88 -10.83
CA ASP A 16 -2.90 -16.02 -9.39
C ASP A 16 -1.60 -16.48 -8.72
N THR A 17 -1.28 -15.87 -7.59
CA THR A 17 -0.17 -16.29 -6.72
C THR A 17 -0.68 -16.64 -5.33
N LYS A 18 -0.33 -17.83 -4.85
CA LYS A 18 -0.80 -18.35 -3.56
C LYS A 18 0.25 -18.16 -2.47
N ASN A 19 -0.14 -17.57 -1.34
CA ASN A 19 0.67 -17.38 -0.14
C ASN A 19 2.01 -16.63 -0.35
N ARG A 20 2.14 -15.91 -1.46
CA ARG A 20 3.27 -15.03 -1.76
C ARG A 20 2.80 -13.94 -2.70
N LEU A 21 3.38 -12.76 -2.60
CA LEU A 21 3.16 -11.69 -3.56
C LEU A 21 4.26 -11.73 -4.63
N ASP A 22 3.89 -11.96 -5.89
CA ASP A 22 4.75 -11.58 -7.02
C ASP A 22 4.35 -10.17 -7.48
N GLN A 23 5.18 -9.18 -7.12
CA GLN A 23 4.94 -7.78 -7.47
C GLN A 23 5.05 -7.52 -8.98
N TRP A 24 5.65 -8.42 -9.75
CA TRP A 24 5.92 -8.23 -11.17
C TRP A 24 6.63 -6.87 -11.48
N ILE A 25 6.08 -6.06 -12.40
CA ILE A 25 6.66 -4.79 -12.89
C ILE A 25 6.09 -3.55 -12.17
N PHE A 26 5.26 -3.75 -11.15
CA PHE A 26 4.74 -2.67 -10.33
C PHE A 26 5.85 -2.06 -9.47
N LYS A 27 5.66 -0.80 -9.11
CA LYS A 27 6.53 -0.03 -8.23
C LYS A 27 5.81 0.28 -6.92
N GLU A 28 6.57 0.65 -5.88
CA GLU A 28 6.00 1.16 -4.62
C GLU A 28 5.01 2.30 -4.83
N SER A 29 5.28 3.18 -5.80
CA SER A 29 4.38 4.29 -6.18
C SER A 29 3.03 3.86 -6.73
N ASP A 30 2.88 2.58 -7.13
CA ASP A 30 1.64 2.03 -7.67
C ASP A 30 0.75 1.43 -6.57
N LYS A 31 1.24 1.34 -5.33
CA LYS A 31 0.42 0.88 -4.20
C LYS A 31 -0.76 1.83 -3.97
N ARG A 32 -1.93 1.24 -3.78
CA ARG A 32 -3.18 1.94 -3.45
C ARG A 32 -3.87 1.15 -2.34
N VAL A 33 -4.40 1.88 -1.37
CA VAL A 33 -5.28 1.35 -0.34
C VAL A 33 -6.54 2.18 -0.36
N PHE A 34 -7.70 1.55 -0.39
CA PHE A 34 -9.00 2.22 -0.41
C PHE A 34 -10.10 1.31 0.15
N GLU A 35 -11.22 1.89 0.57
CA GLU A 35 -12.41 1.11 0.93
C GLU A 35 -13.21 0.76 -0.33
N ARG A 36 -13.69 -0.47 -0.41
CA ARG A 36 -14.64 -0.93 -1.43
C ARG A 36 -15.72 -1.81 -0.79
N LYS A 37 -16.87 -1.95 -1.44
CA LYS A 37 -17.85 -2.97 -1.07
C LYS A 37 -17.35 -4.36 -1.46
N LEU A 38 -17.72 -5.39 -0.71
CA LEU A 38 -17.43 -6.78 -1.12
C LEU A 38 -18.07 -7.13 -2.46
N SER A 39 -19.22 -6.55 -2.78
CA SER A 39 -19.91 -6.68 -4.07
C SER A 39 -19.18 -6.02 -5.25
N GLU A 40 -18.18 -5.17 -4.98
CA GLU A 40 -17.33 -4.53 -6.01
C GLU A 40 -16.08 -5.37 -6.34
N ARG A 41 -15.88 -6.52 -5.67
CA ARG A 41 -14.82 -7.48 -6.04
C ARG A 41 -15.05 -8.00 -7.46
N ASN A 42 -13.95 -8.44 -8.10
CA ASN A 42 -14.03 -9.01 -9.44
C ASN A 42 -14.89 -10.29 -9.44
N ASP A 43 -15.97 -10.27 -10.21
CA ASP A 43 -16.96 -11.35 -10.31
C ASP A 43 -16.42 -12.62 -10.97
N LEU A 44 -15.41 -12.51 -11.86
CA LEU A 44 -14.77 -13.66 -12.47
C LEU A 44 -13.94 -14.46 -11.46
N THR A 45 -13.32 -13.76 -10.49
CA THR A 45 -12.48 -14.38 -9.45
C THR A 45 -13.28 -14.80 -8.23
N TRP A 46 -14.20 -13.94 -7.77
CA TRP A 46 -14.91 -14.11 -6.50
C TRP A 46 -16.36 -14.57 -6.65
N GLY A 47 -16.87 -14.65 -7.88
CA GLY A 47 -18.29 -14.87 -8.15
C GLY A 47 -19.13 -13.61 -7.91
N GLU A 48 -20.41 -13.68 -8.26
CA GLU A 48 -21.35 -12.61 -7.94
C GLU A 48 -21.62 -12.59 -6.43
N ILE A 49 -21.24 -11.48 -5.78
CA ILE A 49 -21.49 -11.23 -4.36
C ILE A 49 -22.66 -10.26 -4.24
N ALA A 50 -23.65 -10.61 -3.41
CA ALA A 50 -24.80 -9.74 -3.16
C ALA A 50 -24.36 -8.44 -2.45
N ASP A 51 -24.94 -7.30 -2.83
CA ASP A 51 -24.69 -6.03 -2.14
C ASP A 51 -25.45 -5.98 -0.80
N GLU A 52 -24.81 -6.52 0.23
CA GLU A 52 -25.29 -6.47 1.61
C GLU A 52 -24.77 -5.24 2.38
N GLY A 53 -24.04 -4.35 1.70
CA GLY A 53 -23.42 -3.17 2.30
C GLY A 53 -22.14 -3.46 3.10
N GLU A 54 -21.64 -4.69 3.08
CA GLU A 54 -20.36 -5.06 3.68
C GLU A 54 -19.20 -4.43 2.91
N VAL A 55 -18.30 -3.76 3.64
CA VAL A 55 -17.12 -3.07 3.11
C VAL A 55 -15.84 -3.74 3.56
N GLU A 56 -14.79 -3.60 2.76
CA GLU A 56 -13.44 -4.03 3.08
C GLU A 56 -12.41 -2.97 2.69
N THR A 57 -11.25 -3.03 3.34
CA THR A 57 -10.05 -2.31 2.90
C THR A 57 -9.35 -3.14 1.84
N ALA A 58 -9.26 -2.60 0.61
CA ALA A 58 -8.53 -3.21 -0.48
C ALA A 58 -7.07 -2.76 -0.50
N TYR A 59 -6.16 -3.71 -0.79
CA TYR A 59 -4.72 -3.48 -0.89
C TYR A 59 -4.25 -3.91 -2.28
N VAL A 60 -3.95 -2.95 -3.15
CA VAL A 60 -3.65 -3.24 -4.55
C VAL A 60 -2.42 -2.49 -5.04
N PHE A 61 -1.76 -3.04 -6.07
CA PHE A 61 -0.92 -2.24 -6.95
C PHE A 61 -1.71 -1.90 -8.20
N GLU A 62 -1.74 -0.64 -8.61
CA GLU A 62 -2.50 -0.20 -9.76
C GLU A 62 -1.74 0.81 -10.62
N ALA A 63 -1.73 0.57 -11.93
CA ALA A 63 -1.19 1.48 -12.93
C ALA A 63 -2.03 1.40 -14.22
N THR A 64 -1.91 2.38 -15.10
CA THR A 64 -2.58 2.32 -16.42
C THR A 64 -1.91 1.31 -17.33
N VAL A 65 -2.68 0.74 -18.27
CA VAL A 65 -2.17 -0.11 -19.36
C VAL A 65 -1.00 0.57 -20.09
N GLU A 66 -1.13 1.86 -20.41
CA GLU A 66 -0.06 2.65 -21.04
C GLU A 66 1.23 2.64 -20.21
N THR A 67 1.12 2.83 -18.89
CA THR A 67 2.27 2.84 -17.98
C THR A 67 2.98 1.49 -17.98
N ILE A 68 2.24 0.39 -17.89
CA ILE A 68 2.81 -0.96 -17.89
C ILE A 68 3.45 -1.29 -19.24
N ILE A 69 2.81 -0.93 -20.35
CA ILE A 69 3.40 -1.10 -21.69
C ILE A 69 4.72 -0.36 -21.82
N ASN A 70 4.78 0.90 -21.38
CA ASN A 70 6.02 1.69 -21.43
C ASN A 70 7.15 1.02 -20.61
N ARG A 71 6.84 0.44 -19.45
CA ARG A 71 7.82 -0.28 -18.63
C ARG A 71 8.30 -1.56 -19.33
N LEU A 72 7.39 -2.33 -19.93
CA LEU A 72 7.73 -3.52 -20.71
C LEU A 72 8.60 -3.19 -21.93
N GLU A 73 8.32 -2.09 -22.62
CA GLU A 73 9.12 -1.64 -23.76
C GLU A 73 10.54 -1.24 -23.37
N VAL A 74 10.72 -0.57 -22.22
CA VAL A 74 12.05 -0.26 -21.66
C VAL A 74 12.86 -1.53 -21.36
N LEU A 75 12.19 -2.61 -20.94
CA LEU A 75 12.80 -3.91 -20.72
C LEU A 75 13.05 -4.73 -22.02
N GLY A 76 12.65 -4.19 -23.17
CA GLY A 76 12.85 -4.82 -24.48
C GLY A 76 11.66 -5.62 -25.01
N TYR A 77 10.56 -5.71 -24.25
CA TYR A 77 9.31 -6.35 -24.68
C TYR A 77 8.49 -5.39 -25.55
N THR A 78 9.00 -5.09 -26.74
CA THR A 78 8.28 -4.27 -27.73
C THR A 78 7.23 -5.10 -28.46
N LEU A 79 6.21 -4.46 -29.06
CA LEU A 79 5.19 -5.17 -29.84
C LEU A 79 5.82 -6.00 -30.98
N GLU A 80 6.83 -5.44 -31.65
CA GLU A 80 7.58 -6.14 -32.69
C GLU A 80 8.36 -7.34 -32.15
N ALA A 81 8.90 -7.25 -30.94
CA ALA A 81 9.54 -8.39 -30.29
C ALA A 81 8.52 -9.47 -29.93
N CYS A 82 7.33 -9.10 -29.42
CA CYS A 82 6.23 -10.02 -29.13
C CYS A 82 5.77 -10.76 -30.39
N LYS A 83 5.63 -10.04 -31.52
CA LYS A 83 5.25 -10.65 -32.79
C LYS A 83 6.28 -11.66 -33.28
N ARG A 84 7.58 -11.36 -33.14
CA ARG A 84 8.65 -12.33 -33.46
C ARG A 84 8.60 -13.55 -32.54
N ASP A 85 8.45 -13.33 -31.24
CA ASP A 85 8.37 -14.40 -30.23
C ASP A 85 7.18 -15.33 -30.49
N PHE A 86 6.00 -14.77 -30.77
CA PHE A 86 4.81 -15.52 -31.15
C PHE A 86 5.05 -16.43 -32.37
N ILE A 87 5.64 -15.89 -33.44
CA ILE A 87 5.93 -16.65 -34.67
C ILE A 87 6.95 -17.77 -34.40
N GLU A 88 7.95 -17.50 -33.57
CA GLU A 88 8.97 -18.50 -33.22
C GLU A 88 8.40 -19.59 -32.33
N THR A 89 7.57 -19.22 -31.35
CA THR A 89 6.91 -20.16 -30.43
C THR A 89 5.98 -21.10 -31.18
N ILE A 90 5.12 -20.59 -32.08
CA ILE A 90 4.29 -21.46 -32.94
C ILE A 90 5.14 -22.46 -33.73
N LYS A 91 6.27 -22.02 -34.29
CA LYS A 91 7.17 -22.93 -35.03
C LYS A 91 7.78 -24.00 -34.12
N GLU A 92 8.12 -23.65 -32.89
CA GLU A 92 8.67 -24.57 -31.89
C GLU A 92 7.62 -25.56 -31.40
N GLU A 93 6.41 -25.10 -31.07
CA GLU A 93 5.26 -25.94 -30.68
C GLU A 93 4.94 -26.95 -31.80
N LEU A 94 4.78 -26.49 -33.04
CA LEU A 94 4.52 -27.35 -34.21
C LEU A 94 5.60 -28.42 -34.43
N ARG A 95 6.87 -28.14 -34.09
CA ARG A 95 7.97 -29.13 -34.17
C ARG A 95 7.87 -30.20 -33.10
N LYS A 96 7.37 -29.84 -31.90
CA LYS A 96 7.22 -30.76 -30.76
C LYS A 96 5.94 -31.59 -30.83
N LEU A 97 4.92 -31.14 -31.58
CA LEU A 97 3.64 -31.86 -31.70
C LEU A 97 3.74 -33.38 -32.02
N PRO A 98 4.65 -33.86 -32.90
CA PRO A 98 4.76 -35.30 -33.15
C PRO A 98 5.09 -36.12 -31.89
N GLU A 99 5.83 -35.54 -30.93
CA GLU A 99 6.16 -36.18 -29.66
C GLU A 99 4.92 -36.33 -28.76
N LEU A 100 3.94 -35.44 -28.93
CA LEU A 100 2.69 -35.42 -28.17
C LEU A 100 1.58 -36.29 -28.80
N GLN A 101 1.75 -36.71 -30.05
CA GLN A 101 0.72 -37.42 -30.82
C GLN A 101 0.28 -38.75 -30.19
N GLU A 102 1.21 -39.45 -29.51
CA GLU A 102 0.93 -40.72 -28.83
C GLU A 102 0.21 -40.51 -27.49
N TYR A 103 0.35 -39.33 -26.89
CA TYR A 103 -0.24 -38.98 -25.59
C TYR A 103 -1.62 -38.36 -25.74
N ASP A 104 -1.78 -37.43 -26.68
CA ASP A 104 -3.04 -36.74 -26.94
C ASP A 104 -3.20 -36.37 -28.42
N ALA A 105 -3.74 -37.32 -29.19
CA ALA A 105 -3.99 -37.17 -30.62
C ALA A 105 -5.06 -36.11 -30.94
N GLU A 106 -5.99 -35.86 -30.01
CA GLU A 106 -7.06 -34.88 -30.18
C GLU A 106 -6.53 -33.47 -30.01
N PHE A 107 -5.75 -33.23 -28.96
CA PHE A 107 -5.04 -31.97 -28.76
C PHE A 107 -4.14 -31.64 -29.96
N VAL A 108 -3.31 -32.58 -30.41
CA VAL A 108 -2.42 -32.34 -31.57
C VAL A 108 -3.21 -31.96 -32.82
N ARG A 109 -4.37 -32.60 -33.06
CA ARG A 109 -5.27 -32.25 -34.17
C ARG A 109 -5.85 -30.85 -34.01
N SER A 110 -6.34 -30.52 -32.80
CA SER A 110 -6.91 -29.21 -32.47
C SER A 110 -5.87 -28.09 -32.62
N HIS A 111 -4.71 -28.25 -32.00
CA HIS A 111 -3.60 -27.30 -32.06
C HIS A 111 -3.14 -27.06 -33.51
N ARG A 112 -3.00 -28.11 -34.33
CA ARG A 112 -2.68 -27.95 -35.77
C ARG A 112 -3.74 -27.14 -36.50
N ALA A 113 -5.02 -27.38 -36.22
CA ALA A 113 -6.12 -26.64 -36.84
C ALA A 113 -6.10 -25.17 -36.42
N ILE A 114 -5.86 -24.88 -35.14
CA ILE A 114 -5.73 -23.52 -34.62
C ILE A 114 -4.55 -22.79 -35.27
N CYS A 115 -3.34 -23.37 -35.29
CA CYS A 115 -2.20 -22.73 -35.95
C CYS A 115 -2.42 -22.52 -37.47
N ALA A 116 -3.16 -23.42 -38.13
CA ALA A 116 -3.47 -23.29 -39.56
C ALA A 116 -4.51 -22.20 -39.85
N ASN A 117 -5.57 -22.10 -39.04
CA ASN A 117 -6.67 -21.15 -39.23
C ASN A 117 -6.36 -19.77 -38.64
N PHE A 118 -5.54 -19.73 -37.59
CA PHE A 118 -5.23 -18.55 -36.78
C PHE A 118 -3.71 -18.33 -36.67
N GLY A 119 -2.94 -18.51 -37.75
CA GLY A 119 -1.48 -18.37 -37.70
C GLY A 119 -0.94 -16.94 -37.63
N LYS A 120 -1.80 -15.91 -37.63
CA LYS A 120 -1.37 -14.50 -37.64
C LYS A 120 -1.53 -13.86 -36.27
N PHE A 121 -0.48 -13.17 -35.82
CA PHE A 121 -0.43 -12.47 -34.53
C PHE A 121 -1.65 -11.55 -34.30
N GLU A 122 -2.09 -10.82 -35.32
CA GLU A 122 -3.22 -9.89 -35.22
C GLU A 122 -4.55 -10.59 -34.90
N GLN A 123 -4.73 -11.86 -35.28
CA GLN A 123 -5.94 -12.63 -34.94
C GLN A 123 -6.01 -12.93 -33.43
N TRP A 124 -4.85 -13.12 -32.80
CA TRP A 124 -4.77 -13.39 -31.36
C TRP A 124 -4.93 -12.11 -30.54
N LEU A 125 -4.44 -10.97 -31.04
CA LEU A 125 -4.74 -9.67 -30.44
C LEU A 125 -6.23 -9.36 -30.48
N GLU A 126 -6.89 -9.66 -31.61
CA GLU A 126 -8.36 -9.52 -31.69
C GLU A 126 -9.06 -10.49 -30.72
N ALA A 127 -8.57 -11.73 -30.57
CA ALA A 127 -9.13 -12.63 -29.56
C ALA A 127 -8.99 -12.10 -28.14
N PHE A 128 -7.84 -11.50 -27.77
CA PHE A 128 -7.68 -10.83 -26.47
C PHE A 128 -8.64 -9.64 -26.30
N SER A 129 -8.83 -8.83 -27.34
CA SER A 129 -9.77 -7.70 -27.27
C SER A 129 -11.21 -8.16 -27.00
N VAL A 130 -11.61 -9.29 -27.60
CA VAL A 130 -12.90 -9.94 -27.36
C VAL A 130 -12.97 -10.53 -25.95
N ILE A 131 -11.92 -11.20 -25.46
CA ILE A 131 -11.87 -11.75 -24.09
C ILE A 131 -12.08 -10.65 -23.05
N VAL A 132 -11.42 -9.50 -23.21
CA VAL A 132 -11.58 -8.36 -22.30
C VAL A 132 -13.00 -7.78 -22.37
N ARG A 133 -13.57 -7.70 -23.57
CA ARG A 133 -14.90 -7.14 -23.80
C ARG A 133 -16.03 -8.03 -23.27
N ASP A 134 -15.99 -9.31 -23.62
CA ASP A 134 -17.08 -10.26 -23.41
C ASP A 134 -16.94 -11.01 -22.07
N ARG A 135 -15.75 -10.96 -21.45
CA ARG A 135 -15.44 -11.52 -20.13
C ARG A 135 -15.91 -12.98 -19.96
N PRO A 136 -15.61 -13.90 -20.91
CA PRO A 136 -15.90 -15.32 -20.72
C PRO A 136 -15.18 -15.85 -19.48
N LYS A 137 -15.78 -16.81 -18.77
CA LYS A 137 -15.10 -17.49 -17.65
C LYS A 137 -14.01 -18.40 -18.21
N GLU A 138 -12.83 -18.37 -17.61
CA GLU A 138 -11.79 -19.36 -17.89
C GLU A 138 -12.20 -20.76 -17.40
N VAL A 139 -11.69 -21.79 -18.06
CA VAL A 139 -11.96 -23.18 -17.68
C VAL A 139 -10.86 -23.64 -16.74
N PHE A 140 -11.24 -24.04 -15.54
CA PHE A 140 -10.30 -24.49 -14.50
C PHE A 140 -9.36 -25.57 -15.03
N TYR A 141 -8.07 -25.48 -14.71
CA TYR A 141 -7.04 -26.29 -15.37
C TYR A 141 -7.17 -27.80 -15.17
N MET A 142 -7.92 -28.26 -14.15
CA MET A 142 -8.20 -29.69 -13.90
C MET A 142 -9.57 -30.15 -14.45
N SER A 143 -10.31 -29.28 -15.14
CA SER A 143 -11.62 -29.58 -15.72
C SER A 143 -11.51 -30.09 -17.16
N GLU A 144 -12.57 -30.73 -17.64
CA GLU A 144 -12.69 -31.04 -19.07
C GLU A 144 -12.88 -29.76 -19.90
N PRO A 145 -12.39 -29.70 -21.14
CA PRO A 145 -12.58 -28.54 -21.99
C PRO A 145 -14.05 -28.19 -22.19
N GLU A 146 -14.39 -26.91 -22.07
CA GLU A 146 -15.75 -26.38 -22.21
C GLU A 146 -15.83 -25.31 -23.29
N ARG A 147 -16.97 -25.25 -23.99
CA ARG A 147 -17.25 -24.17 -24.92
C ARG A 147 -17.83 -22.97 -24.17
N VAL A 148 -16.96 -22.00 -23.87
CA VAL A 148 -17.28 -20.77 -23.13
C VAL A 148 -17.60 -19.58 -24.05
N HIS A 149 -17.32 -19.70 -25.35
CA HIS A 149 -17.54 -18.64 -26.33
C HIS A 149 -17.95 -19.20 -27.71
N GLU A 150 -18.48 -18.34 -28.60
CA GLU A 150 -18.82 -18.76 -29.98
C GLU A 150 -17.58 -18.97 -30.85
N ASP A 151 -16.52 -18.19 -30.62
CA ASP A 151 -15.24 -18.20 -31.35
C ASP A 151 -14.31 -19.35 -30.90
N ASP A 152 -13.87 -20.17 -31.86
CA ASP A 152 -13.02 -21.34 -31.62
C ASP A 152 -11.63 -20.98 -31.07
N LEU A 153 -11.06 -19.84 -31.47
CA LEU A 153 -9.75 -19.39 -30.97
C LEU A 153 -9.83 -18.99 -29.50
N ILE A 154 -10.90 -18.31 -29.10
CA ILE A 154 -11.12 -17.91 -27.70
C ILE A 154 -11.32 -19.13 -26.81
N ASN A 155 -12.13 -20.10 -27.26
CA ASN A 155 -12.27 -21.37 -26.55
C ASN A 155 -10.91 -22.05 -26.42
N TYR A 156 -10.11 -22.11 -27.48
CA TYR A 156 -8.77 -22.69 -27.42
C TYR A 156 -7.89 -21.98 -26.40
N MET A 157 -7.87 -20.65 -26.38
CA MET A 157 -7.05 -19.84 -25.47
C MET A 157 -7.40 -20.04 -23.99
N LEU A 158 -8.68 -20.20 -23.65
CA LEU A 158 -9.19 -20.24 -22.27
C LEU A 158 -9.37 -21.65 -21.70
N ASN A 159 -9.16 -22.68 -22.51
CA ASN A 159 -9.24 -24.07 -22.06
C ASN A 159 -7.89 -24.57 -21.56
N PRO A 160 -7.86 -25.54 -20.62
CA PRO A 160 -6.61 -26.16 -20.19
C PRO A 160 -5.86 -26.80 -21.35
N SER A 161 -4.54 -26.65 -21.36
CA SER A 161 -3.69 -27.52 -22.14
C SER A 161 -3.61 -28.91 -21.46
N PRO A 162 -3.86 -30.00 -22.19
CA PRO A 162 -3.72 -31.36 -21.65
C PRO A 162 -2.25 -31.75 -21.42
N VAL A 163 -1.30 -30.93 -21.89
CA VAL A 163 0.12 -31.08 -21.63
C VAL A 163 0.46 -30.33 -20.34
N TRP A 164 0.62 -31.08 -19.24
CA TRP A 164 0.94 -30.59 -17.89
C TRP A 164 2.30 -29.88 -17.73
N SER A 165 2.91 -29.38 -18.80
CA SER A 165 4.10 -28.56 -18.70
C SER A 165 3.70 -27.10 -18.52
N GLU A 166 3.86 -26.58 -17.31
CA GLU A 166 3.89 -25.14 -17.01
C GLU A 166 4.83 -24.38 -17.97
N ASP A 167 5.76 -25.08 -18.62
CA ASP A 167 6.71 -24.57 -19.60
C ASP A 167 6.11 -24.12 -20.95
N TRP A 168 4.89 -24.55 -21.32
CA TRP A 168 4.37 -24.27 -22.68
C TRP A 168 3.59 -22.96 -22.76
N HIS A 169 2.86 -22.58 -21.72
CA HIS A 169 1.84 -21.53 -21.81
C HIS A 169 1.77 -20.71 -20.52
N PRO A 170 2.05 -19.39 -20.57
CA PRO A 170 1.96 -18.54 -19.39
C PRO A 170 0.54 -18.50 -18.82
N CYS A 171 0.43 -18.71 -17.51
CA CYS A 171 -0.78 -18.45 -16.72
C CYS A 171 -2.04 -19.18 -17.20
N GLY A 172 -1.88 -20.37 -17.79
CA GLY A 172 -3.02 -21.20 -18.24
C GLY A 172 -3.67 -20.77 -19.55
N PHE A 173 -3.31 -19.60 -20.11
CA PHE A 173 -3.76 -19.19 -21.44
C PHE A 173 -2.96 -19.91 -22.51
N GLN A 174 -3.63 -20.60 -23.44
CA GLN A 174 -2.97 -21.24 -24.58
C GLN A 174 -2.53 -20.24 -25.65
N TYR A 175 -1.73 -19.24 -25.26
CA TYR A 175 -1.13 -18.24 -26.14
C TYR A 175 0.34 -18.57 -26.40
N PRO A 176 0.79 -18.61 -27.68
CA PRO A 176 2.19 -18.89 -28.01
C PRO A 176 3.12 -17.76 -27.56
N SER A 177 3.82 -17.95 -26.44
CA SER A 177 4.92 -17.08 -26.02
C SER A 177 5.92 -17.81 -25.13
N ARG A 178 7.17 -17.35 -25.12
CA ARG A 178 8.23 -17.96 -24.30
C ARG A 178 8.22 -17.55 -22.83
N ASN A 179 7.52 -16.46 -22.47
CA ASN A 179 7.45 -16.00 -21.09
C ASN A 179 6.27 -15.05 -20.87
N PHE A 180 5.93 -14.87 -19.59
CA PHE A 180 4.84 -14.00 -19.16
C PHE A 180 4.90 -12.58 -19.73
N ASN A 181 6.07 -11.95 -19.85
CA ASN A 181 6.16 -10.56 -20.31
C ASN A 181 5.80 -10.39 -21.79
N PHE A 182 6.13 -11.35 -22.65
CA PHE A 182 5.70 -11.33 -24.06
C PHE A 182 4.19 -11.53 -24.18
N PHE A 183 3.63 -12.46 -23.40
CA PHE A 183 2.18 -12.64 -23.29
C PHE A 183 1.49 -11.36 -22.78
N ALA A 184 1.94 -10.81 -21.65
CA ALA A 184 1.37 -9.62 -21.04
C ALA A 184 1.42 -8.42 -21.98
N ARG A 185 2.54 -8.20 -22.68
CA ARG A 185 2.66 -7.12 -23.66
C ARG A 185 1.67 -7.28 -24.81
N ALA A 186 1.42 -8.49 -25.31
CA ALA A 186 0.46 -8.77 -26.37
C ALA A 186 -0.98 -8.58 -25.89
N PHE A 187 -1.33 -9.13 -24.72
CA PHE A 187 -2.64 -8.96 -24.11
C PHE A 187 -2.95 -7.47 -23.89
N LEU A 188 -2.03 -6.74 -23.26
CA LEU A 188 -2.17 -5.31 -22.97
C LEU A 188 -2.26 -4.42 -24.22
N GLU A 189 -1.70 -4.84 -25.36
CA GLU A 189 -1.89 -4.12 -26.63
C GLU A 189 -3.37 -4.08 -27.04
N SER A 190 -4.14 -5.07 -26.61
CA SER A 190 -5.56 -5.25 -26.95
C SER A 190 -6.48 -4.55 -25.95
N CYS A 191 -5.92 -3.91 -24.92
CA CYS A 191 -6.65 -3.18 -23.89
C CYS A 191 -6.70 -1.67 -24.19
N ASP A 192 -7.69 -0.97 -23.60
CA ASP A 192 -7.69 0.50 -23.58
C ASP A 192 -6.43 1.00 -22.84
N ARG A 193 -5.69 1.94 -23.43
CA ARG A 193 -4.47 2.50 -22.84
C ARG A 193 -4.71 3.16 -21.47
N ARG A 194 -5.94 3.61 -21.21
CA ARG A 194 -6.37 4.27 -19.97
C ARG A 194 -6.99 3.33 -18.94
N SER A 195 -7.29 2.08 -19.29
CA SER A 195 -7.80 1.12 -18.31
C SER A 195 -6.71 0.74 -17.31
N SER A 196 -7.12 0.13 -16.20
CA SER A 196 -6.22 -0.28 -15.13
C SER A 196 -5.62 -1.67 -15.38
N VAL A 197 -4.38 -1.81 -14.94
CA VAL A 197 -3.71 -3.07 -14.65
C VAL A 197 -3.54 -3.11 -13.14
N GLN A 198 -4.12 -4.12 -12.49
CA GLN A 198 -4.22 -4.17 -11.04
C GLN A 198 -3.72 -5.51 -10.51
N LEU A 199 -2.84 -5.50 -9.53
CA LEU A 199 -2.51 -6.67 -8.71
C LEU A 199 -3.22 -6.52 -7.37
N ASP A 200 -4.28 -7.30 -7.16
CA ASP A 200 -5.03 -7.29 -5.90
C ASP A 200 -4.37 -8.24 -4.90
N ALA A 201 -3.82 -7.68 -3.83
CA ALA A 201 -3.13 -8.39 -2.75
C ALA A 201 -3.96 -8.45 -1.46
N THR A 202 -5.24 -8.07 -1.52
CA THR A 202 -6.10 -7.87 -0.33
C THR A 202 -6.16 -9.12 0.54
N ASP A 203 -6.38 -10.28 -0.07
CA ASP A 203 -6.49 -11.55 0.67
C ASP A 203 -5.14 -12.00 1.26
N LEU A 204 -4.01 -11.70 0.60
CA LEU A 204 -2.66 -11.95 1.16
C LEU A 204 -2.37 -11.06 2.37
N VAL A 205 -2.67 -9.76 2.29
CA VAL A 205 -2.45 -8.81 3.37
C VAL A 205 -3.31 -9.18 4.58
N ASN A 206 -4.61 -9.41 4.37
CA ASN A 206 -5.52 -9.82 5.44
C ASN A 206 -5.16 -11.19 6.03
N GLY A 207 -4.60 -12.09 5.22
CA GLY A 207 -4.08 -13.38 5.66
C GLY A 207 -2.73 -13.34 6.37
N GLY A 208 -2.08 -12.18 6.45
CA GLY A 208 -0.75 -12.01 7.06
C GLY A 208 0.41 -12.59 6.23
N TRP A 209 0.22 -12.78 4.92
CA TRP A 209 1.23 -13.31 4.01
C TRP A 209 2.11 -12.24 3.37
N TYR A 210 1.70 -10.97 3.43
CA TYR A 210 2.46 -9.84 2.89
C TYR A 210 2.34 -8.63 3.81
N GLU A 211 3.49 -8.09 4.18
CA GLU A 211 3.65 -6.81 4.86
C GLU A 211 4.23 -5.81 3.84
N GLY A 212 3.72 -4.59 3.81
CA GLY A 212 4.17 -3.53 2.92
C GLY A 212 3.16 -2.44 2.60
N PHE A 213 1.93 -2.53 3.12
CA PHE A 213 0.88 -1.52 2.96
C PHE A 213 0.60 -0.72 4.25
N GLU A 214 1.32 -1.00 5.34
CA GLU A 214 1.02 -0.48 6.68
C GLU A 214 1.04 1.05 6.72
N HIS A 215 1.95 1.65 5.96
CA HIS A 215 2.08 3.10 5.84
C HIS A 215 0.97 3.76 5.02
N LEU A 216 0.17 2.98 4.29
CA LEU A 216 -0.95 3.43 3.47
C LEU A 216 -2.31 3.17 4.13
N GLU A 217 -2.39 2.30 5.14
CA GLU A 217 -3.62 2.06 5.90
C GLU A 217 -4.16 3.35 6.55
N ASP A 218 -3.25 4.19 7.06
CA ASP A 218 -3.59 5.49 7.65
C ASP A 218 -4.24 6.45 6.64
N VAL A 219 -4.02 6.25 5.33
CA VAL A 219 -4.60 7.10 4.27
C VAL A 219 -6.11 6.94 4.18
N VAL A 220 -6.58 5.71 4.39
CA VAL A 220 -7.98 5.34 4.19
C VAL A 220 -8.82 5.66 5.41
N LYS A 221 -8.22 5.56 6.60
CA LYS A 221 -8.91 5.85 7.85
C LYS A 221 -9.29 7.34 7.97
N PRO A 222 -10.34 7.69 8.73
CA PRO A 222 -10.69 9.08 8.99
C PRO A 222 -9.58 9.83 9.74
N HIS A 223 -8.82 9.11 10.57
CA HIS A 223 -7.73 9.60 11.42
C HIS A 223 -6.51 8.68 11.32
N THR A 224 -5.33 9.18 11.69
CA THR A 224 -4.13 8.32 11.77
C THR A 224 -4.26 7.30 12.91
N ARG A 225 -3.61 6.14 12.81
CA ARG A 225 -3.59 5.18 13.94
C ARG A 225 -3.06 5.77 15.26
N PHE A 226 -2.20 6.78 15.20
CA PHE A 226 -1.65 7.43 16.39
C PHE A 226 -2.67 8.33 17.06
N PHE A 227 -3.60 8.90 16.29
CA PHE A 227 -4.76 9.59 16.83
C PHE A 227 -5.63 8.64 17.67
N ASP A 228 -5.87 7.42 17.19
CA ASP A 228 -6.64 6.42 17.94
C ASP A 228 -5.96 6.05 19.26
N VAL A 229 -4.63 5.88 19.26
CA VAL A 229 -3.82 5.66 20.47
C VAL A 229 -3.96 6.82 21.46
N PHE A 230 -3.91 8.06 20.95
CA PHE A 230 -4.13 9.25 21.79
C PHE A 230 -5.55 9.28 22.37
N GLN A 231 -6.58 9.04 21.56
CA GLN A 231 -7.98 9.01 21.98
C GLN A 231 -8.25 7.95 23.04
N GLN A 232 -7.64 6.77 22.89
CA GLN A 232 -7.72 5.72 23.90
C GLN A 232 -7.10 6.20 25.23
N SER A 233 -5.89 6.76 25.20
CA SER A 233 -5.25 7.29 26.40
C SER A 233 -6.06 8.43 27.03
N ALA A 234 -6.67 9.29 26.22
CA ALA A 234 -7.54 10.36 26.65
C ALA A 234 -8.81 9.83 27.35
N ALA A 235 -9.44 8.79 26.80
CA ALA A 235 -10.60 8.14 27.40
C ALA A 235 -10.26 7.51 28.76
N GLU A 236 -9.13 6.81 28.86
CA GLU A 236 -8.64 6.21 30.11
C GLU A 236 -8.37 7.28 31.18
N VAL A 237 -7.75 8.41 30.81
CA VAL A 237 -7.55 9.55 31.72
C VAL A 237 -8.88 10.13 32.19
N SER A 238 -9.83 10.33 31.26
CA SER A 238 -11.16 10.87 31.59
C SER A 238 -11.94 9.95 32.53
N GLU A 239 -11.87 8.63 32.31
CA GLU A 239 -12.51 7.64 33.17
C GLU A 239 -11.94 7.68 34.59
N LEU A 240 -10.60 7.67 34.72
CA LEU A 240 -9.92 7.73 36.01
C LEU A 240 -10.15 9.06 36.73
N ALA A 241 -10.23 10.17 36.01
CA ALA A 241 -10.57 11.47 36.58
C ALA A 241 -11.97 11.45 37.21
N GLY A 242 -12.97 10.90 36.50
CA GLY A 242 -14.35 10.79 37.00
C GLY A 242 -14.50 9.86 38.21
N GLN A 243 -13.70 8.79 38.29
CA GLN A 243 -13.65 7.92 39.47
C GLN A 243 -12.91 8.55 40.66
N GLY A 244 -12.07 9.55 40.39
CA GLY A 244 -11.19 10.20 41.35
C GLY A 244 -11.90 10.98 42.45
N GLU A 245 -13.13 11.46 42.22
CA GLU A 245 -13.91 12.19 43.23
C GLU A 245 -14.18 11.36 44.49
N ALA A 246 -14.19 10.04 44.38
CA ALA A 246 -14.38 9.12 45.49
C ALA A 246 -13.10 8.85 46.33
N LEU A 247 -11.93 9.36 45.90
CA LEU A 247 -10.65 9.10 46.55
C LEU A 247 -10.28 10.18 47.58
N ALA A 248 -9.62 9.75 48.66
CA ALA A 248 -9.19 10.65 49.74
C ALA A 248 -8.00 11.56 49.36
N ASN A 249 -7.24 11.25 48.30
CA ASN A 249 -6.07 12.03 47.86
C ASN A 249 -6.14 12.34 46.35
N THR A 250 -6.95 13.34 46.01
CA THR A 250 -7.15 13.80 44.64
C THR A 250 -5.97 14.57 44.06
N ASP A 251 -5.09 15.16 44.89
CA ASP A 251 -3.93 15.96 44.43
C ASP A 251 -2.87 15.09 43.74
N LEU A 252 -2.54 13.92 44.31
CA LEU A 252 -1.61 13.01 43.67
C LEU A 252 -2.18 12.44 42.37
N LEU A 253 -3.47 12.06 42.38
CA LEU A 253 -4.15 11.57 41.19
C LEU A 253 -4.12 12.62 40.08
N ALA A 254 -4.52 13.86 40.39
CA ALA A 254 -4.53 14.96 39.42
C ALA A 254 -3.13 15.21 38.81
N LYS A 255 -2.06 15.17 39.62
CA LYS A 255 -0.68 15.30 39.11
C LYS A 255 -0.29 14.17 38.15
N VAL A 256 -0.64 12.93 38.48
CA VAL A 256 -0.34 11.76 37.64
C VAL A 256 -1.12 11.83 36.33
N LEU A 257 -2.43 12.11 36.39
CA LEU A 257 -3.26 12.25 35.20
C LEU A 257 -2.81 13.42 34.32
N PHE A 258 -2.50 14.57 34.91
CA PHE A 258 -1.96 15.73 34.20
C PHE A 258 -0.67 15.38 33.43
N ALA A 259 0.26 14.68 34.09
CA ALA A 259 1.49 14.23 33.45
C ALA A 259 1.24 13.21 32.32
N ASN A 260 0.22 12.35 32.47
CA ASN A 260 -0.19 11.39 31.45
C ASN A 260 -0.79 12.07 30.20
N VAL A 261 -1.63 13.11 30.36
CA VAL A 261 -2.17 13.85 29.19
C VAL A 261 -1.05 14.42 28.33
N ILE A 262 -0.06 15.04 28.96
CA ILE A 262 1.11 15.58 28.25
C ILE A 262 1.97 14.46 27.65
N THR A 263 2.12 13.33 28.34
CA THR A 263 2.84 12.18 27.80
C THR A 263 2.15 11.63 26.56
N ALA A 264 0.81 11.46 26.57
CA ALA A 264 0.04 11.03 25.42
C ALA A 264 0.19 12.00 24.23
N LEU A 265 0.17 13.32 24.49
CA LEU A 265 0.41 14.34 23.48
C LEU A 265 1.82 14.24 22.87
N GLU A 266 2.85 14.10 23.70
CA GLU A 266 4.24 13.96 23.26
C GLU A 266 4.42 12.68 22.43
N THR A 267 3.83 11.57 22.86
CA THR A 267 3.84 10.30 22.13
C THR A 267 3.14 10.42 20.78
N TYR A 268 1.95 11.03 20.72
CA TYR A 268 1.27 11.30 19.46
C TYR A 268 2.16 12.10 18.50
N LEU A 269 2.74 13.20 18.97
CA LEU A 269 3.61 14.05 18.15
C LEU A 269 4.87 13.33 17.67
N SER A 270 5.46 12.49 18.51
CA SER A 270 6.64 11.69 18.19
C SER A 270 6.33 10.64 17.14
N ASP A 271 5.40 9.74 17.45
CA ASP A 271 5.14 8.56 16.66
C ASP A 271 4.57 8.93 15.29
N THR A 272 3.68 9.93 15.24
CA THR A 272 3.14 10.47 14.00
C THR A 272 4.26 11.04 13.11
N PHE A 273 5.12 11.90 13.66
CA PHE A 273 6.18 12.52 12.86
C PHE A 273 7.19 11.50 12.35
N VAL A 274 7.68 10.63 13.23
CA VAL A 274 8.69 9.61 12.88
C VAL A 274 8.12 8.68 11.82
N HIS A 275 6.92 8.15 12.03
CA HIS A 275 6.32 7.21 11.09
C HIS A 275 6.06 7.86 9.73
N THR A 276 5.45 9.04 9.69
CA THR A 276 5.16 9.73 8.44
C THR A 276 6.45 10.03 7.67
N VAL A 277 7.51 10.51 8.32
CA VAL A 277 8.77 10.82 7.62
C VAL A 277 9.49 9.55 7.13
N ILE A 278 9.61 8.53 7.96
CA ILE A 278 10.39 7.32 7.65
C ILE A 278 9.71 6.44 6.59
N SER A 279 8.39 6.51 6.51
CA SER A 279 7.61 5.76 5.51
C SER A 279 7.77 6.30 4.09
N PHE A 280 8.13 7.57 3.91
CA PHE A 280 8.14 8.21 2.59
C PHE A 280 9.50 8.85 2.25
N PRO A 281 10.25 8.30 1.26
CA PRO A 281 11.55 8.84 0.85
C PRO A 281 11.56 10.35 0.49
N PRO A 282 10.52 10.93 -0.15
CA PRO A 282 10.46 12.38 -0.38
C PRO A 282 10.51 13.20 0.92
N LEU A 283 9.87 12.72 1.99
CA LEU A 283 9.86 13.40 3.28
C LEU A 283 11.20 13.27 4.01
N ILE A 284 11.87 12.12 3.90
CA ILE A 284 13.26 11.95 4.38
C ILE A 284 14.16 13.01 3.75
N ARG A 285 14.10 13.13 2.41
CA ARG A 285 14.89 14.12 1.67
C ARG A 285 14.57 15.53 2.16
N ARG A 286 13.29 15.87 2.26
CA ARG A 286 12.85 17.20 2.71
C ARG A 286 13.31 17.52 4.13
N LEU A 287 13.26 16.58 5.05
CA LEU A 287 13.80 16.74 6.41
C LEU A 287 15.31 17.04 6.38
N VAL A 288 16.08 16.23 5.64
CA VAL A 288 17.53 16.40 5.52
C VAL A 288 17.89 17.77 4.92
N GLU A 289 17.11 18.24 3.95
CA GLU A 289 17.32 19.53 3.30
C GLU A 289 16.84 20.73 4.15
N SER A 290 15.82 20.56 5.00
CA SER A 290 15.20 21.67 5.77
C SER A 290 15.68 21.79 7.22
N ASP A 291 16.13 20.71 7.84
CA ASP A 291 16.49 20.72 9.26
C ASP A 291 17.95 21.22 9.50
N PRO A 292 18.15 22.24 10.35
CA PRO A 292 19.47 22.79 10.63
C PRO A 292 20.49 21.80 11.19
N GLU A 293 20.08 20.72 11.87
CA GLU A 293 21.02 19.73 12.42
C GLU A 293 21.61 18.84 11.32
N PHE A 294 20.88 18.59 10.24
CA PHE A 294 21.41 17.89 9.07
C PHE A 294 22.26 18.81 8.20
N GLN A 295 21.84 20.06 7.98
CA GLN A 295 22.58 21.04 7.18
C GLN A 295 24.00 21.32 7.71
N LYS A 296 24.22 21.17 9.02
CA LYS A 296 25.55 21.36 9.65
C LYS A 296 26.48 20.15 9.50
N ARG A 297 25.97 18.97 9.13
CA ARG A 297 26.79 17.74 9.04
C ARG A 297 27.73 17.84 7.85
N LYS A 298 29.02 17.56 8.06
CA LYS A 298 29.99 17.45 6.96
C LYS A 298 29.76 16.15 6.18
N LEU A 299 29.89 16.22 4.86
CA LEU A 299 29.83 15.08 3.95
C LEU A 299 31.09 15.04 3.10
N GLU A 300 31.92 14.02 3.27
CA GLU A 300 33.09 13.80 2.41
C GLU A 300 32.70 12.95 1.20
N LEU A 301 33.35 13.16 0.05
CA LEU A 301 33.03 12.46 -1.20
C LEU A 301 33.12 10.93 -1.07
N LYS A 302 34.06 10.42 -0.26
CA LYS A 302 34.23 8.98 -0.01
C LYS A 302 33.03 8.35 0.71
N ASP A 303 32.23 9.15 1.39
CA ASP A 303 31.12 8.69 2.24
C ASP A 303 29.77 8.73 1.52
N ILE A 304 29.69 9.28 0.30
CA ILE A 304 28.42 9.54 -0.40
C ILE A 304 27.57 8.28 -0.50
N PHE A 305 28.08 7.22 -1.11
CA PHE A 305 27.28 6.00 -1.31
C PHE A 305 26.89 5.35 0.02
N ARG A 306 27.84 5.23 0.95
CA ARG A 306 27.57 4.66 2.28
C ARG A 306 26.48 5.42 3.04
N ARG A 307 26.52 6.77 3.05
CA ARG A 307 25.53 7.58 3.77
C ARG A 307 24.21 7.69 3.02
N HIS A 308 24.23 7.69 1.70
CA HIS A 308 23.01 7.61 0.89
C HIS A 308 22.25 6.32 1.20
N ASP A 309 22.94 5.18 1.20
CA ASP A 309 22.31 3.89 1.46
C ASP A 309 21.84 3.76 2.91
N GLY A 310 22.52 4.44 3.85
CA GLY A 310 22.18 4.47 5.28
C GLY A 310 21.27 5.61 5.74
N ILE A 311 20.84 6.52 4.85
CA ILE A 311 20.23 7.80 5.26
C ILE A 311 18.94 7.61 6.05
N LYS A 312 18.13 6.60 5.69
CA LYS A 312 16.89 6.27 6.39
C LYS A 312 17.16 5.92 7.86
N GLY A 313 18.21 5.15 8.12
CA GLY A 313 18.64 4.80 9.48
C GLY A 313 19.16 6.00 10.26
N GLU A 314 20.00 6.85 9.63
CA GLU A 314 20.50 8.07 10.28
C GLU A 314 19.36 9.05 10.65
N VAL A 315 18.33 9.13 9.81
CA VAL A 315 17.15 9.96 10.07
C VAL A 315 16.31 9.35 11.19
N ALA A 316 16.06 8.04 11.19
CA ALA A 316 15.33 7.37 12.26
C ALA A 316 15.99 7.60 13.63
N GLU A 317 17.29 7.35 13.73
CA GLU A 317 18.06 7.54 14.98
C GLU A 317 18.01 9.00 15.46
N TYR A 318 18.10 9.97 14.54
CA TYR A 318 17.96 11.39 14.89
C TYR A 318 16.58 11.69 15.46
N LEU A 319 15.51 11.22 14.82
CA LEU A 319 14.13 11.50 15.22
C LEU A 319 13.76 10.83 16.55
N GLU A 320 14.25 9.61 16.79
CA GLU A 320 14.08 8.90 18.07
C GLU A 320 14.79 9.61 19.23
N GLY A 321 15.90 10.30 18.95
CA GLY A 321 16.65 11.08 19.95
C GLY A 321 16.06 12.46 20.26
N LEU A 322 14.98 12.89 19.60
CA LEU A 322 14.40 14.22 19.79
C LEU A 322 13.58 14.33 21.08
N MET A 323 13.67 15.50 21.71
CA MET A 323 12.83 15.88 22.84
C MET A 323 11.53 16.50 22.35
N TYR A 324 10.47 15.70 22.21
CA TYR A 324 9.17 16.17 21.69
C TYR A 324 8.42 17.14 22.61
N HIS A 325 8.81 17.24 23.88
CA HIS A 325 8.34 18.31 24.76
C HIS A 325 8.86 19.70 24.37
N ASN A 326 9.89 19.81 23.53
CA ASN A 326 10.31 21.08 22.94
C ASN A 326 9.40 21.45 21.74
N LEU A 327 8.17 21.88 22.03
CA LEU A 327 7.18 22.18 20.99
C LEU A 327 7.60 23.27 20.01
N ALA A 328 8.49 24.18 20.41
CA ALA A 328 9.02 25.17 19.47
C ALA A 328 9.80 24.47 18.36
N LYS A 329 10.71 23.54 18.69
CA LYS A 329 11.44 22.76 17.69
C LYS A 329 10.52 21.82 16.91
N VAL A 330 9.62 21.10 17.59
CA VAL A 330 8.69 20.17 16.94
C VAL A 330 7.79 20.88 15.94
N ARG A 331 7.28 22.07 16.27
CA ARG A 331 6.48 22.88 15.34
C ARG A 331 7.25 23.22 14.05
N GLU A 332 8.52 23.61 14.18
CA GLU A 332 9.34 23.92 13.00
C GLU A 332 9.61 22.69 12.13
N LEU A 333 9.76 21.51 12.75
CA LEU A 333 9.91 20.22 12.05
C LEU A 333 8.64 19.84 11.28
N TYR A 334 7.47 19.87 11.94
CA TYR A 334 6.19 19.61 11.29
C TYR A 334 5.95 20.56 10.11
N ARG A 335 6.24 21.84 10.28
CA ARG A 335 6.09 22.83 9.20
C ARG A 335 7.08 22.60 8.06
N GLY A 336 8.37 22.41 8.37
CA GLY A 336 9.42 22.29 7.36
C GLY A 336 9.34 20.99 6.55
N THR A 337 8.99 19.90 7.20
CA THR A 337 8.99 18.56 6.61
C THR A 337 7.62 18.13 6.13
N LEU A 338 6.56 18.32 6.92
CA LEU A 338 5.22 17.83 6.59
C LEU A 338 4.30 18.91 6.02
N CYS A 339 4.72 20.18 6.00
CA CYS A 339 3.86 21.32 5.67
C CYS A 339 2.60 21.41 6.57
N VAL A 340 2.70 20.91 7.81
CA VAL A 340 1.63 20.94 8.82
C VAL A 340 1.86 22.11 9.76
N GLU A 341 0.83 22.92 9.98
CA GLU A 341 0.89 24.07 10.87
C GLU A 341 0.23 23.75 12.22
N PHE A 342 0.94 24.03 13.30
CA PHE A 342 0.35 23.94 14.64
C PHE A 342 -0.61 25.12 14.88
N PRO A 343 -1.59 24.97 15.79
CA PRO A 343 -2.50 26.04 16.15
C PRO A 343 -1.75 27.28 16.63
N LYS A 344 -2.33 28.48 16.41
CA LYS A 344 -1.69 29.75 16.83
C LYS A 344 -1.69 29.92 18.35
N GLU A 345 -2.73 29.44 19.02
CA GLU A 345 -2.95 29.61 20.45
C GLU A 345 -2.42 28.40 21.23
N MET A 346 -1.11 28.43 21.54
CA MET A 346 -0.40 27.30 22.18
C MET A 346 0.01 27.58 23.63
N ALA A 347 -0.27 28.76 24.16
CA ALA A 347 0.25 29.22 25.46
C ALA A 347 -0.16 28.31 26.62
N GLU A 348 -1.32 27.66 26.54
CA GLU A 348 -1.77 26.70 27.54
C GLU A 348 -0.97 25.40 27.50
N ILE A 349 -0.76 24.83 26.31
CA ILE A 349 0.01 23.60 26.13
C ILE A 349 1.48 23.81 26.53
N PHE A 350 2.10 24.95 26.14
CA PHE A 350 3.46 25.27 26.56
C PHE A 350 3.60 25.31 28.08
N ARG A 351 2.66 25.99 28.78
CA ARG A 351 2.64 26.02 30.24
C ARG A 351 2.44 24.63 30.84
N ALA A 352 1.54 23.83 30.27
CA ALA A 352 1.27 22.49 30.76
C ALA A 352 2.48 21.55 30.60
N ILE A 353 3.28 21.68 29.55
CA ILE A 353 4.54 20.94 29.40
C ILE A 353 5.57 21.32 30.45
N GLU A 354 5.74 22.62 30.72
CA GLU A 354 6.61 23.10 31.81
C GLU A 354 6.15 22.56 33.17
N ASP A 355 4.84 22.60 33.42
CA ASP A 355 4.24 22.10 34.65
C ASP A 355 4.41 20.57 34.77
N ARG A 356 4.25 19.81 33.68
CA ARG A 356 4.54 18.37 33.65
C ARG A 356 6.00 18.08 33.97
N HIS A 357 6.94 18.86 33.44
CA HIS A 357 8.36 18.69 33.76
C HIS A 357 8.63 18.85 35.26
N ASP A 358 8.04 19.87 35.89
CA ASP A 358 8.16 20.12 37.32
C ASP A 358 7.42 19.06 38.17
N ILE A 359 6.24 18.60 37.73
CA ILE A 359 5.51 17.50 38.37
C ILE A 359 6.39 16.24 38.43
N VAL A 360 6.97 15.83 37.30
CA VAL A 360 7.74 14.58 37.19
C VAL A 360 9.11 14.68 37.83
N HIS A 361 9.87 15.74 37.54
CA HIS A 361 11.28 15.83 37.95
C HIS A 361 11.52 16.61 39.25
N ARG A 362 10.55 17.40 39.70
CA ARG A 362 10.66 18.21 40.92
C ARG A 362 9.52 17.96 41.92
N ASN A 363 8.79 16.86 41.75
CA ASN A 363 7.66 16.49 42.60
C ASN A 363 6.63 17.63 42.73
N GLY A 364 6.37 18.33 41.62
CA GLY A 364 5.43 19.44 41.54
C GLY A 364 5.93 20.75 42.15
N ARG A 365 7.25 20.96 42.30
CA ARG A 365 7.82 22.23 42.77
C ARG A 365 8.53 22.98 41.66
N ARG A 366 8.13 24.23 41.42
CA ARG A 366 8.84 25.17 40.54
C ARG A 366 10.20 25.54 41.14
N ARG A 367 11.11 26.07 40.31
CA ARG A 367 12.40 26.66 40.78
C ARG A 367 12.22 27.77 41.81
N SER A 368 11.10 28.49 41.78
CA SER A 368 10.74 29.52 42.75
C SER A 368 10.39 28.94 44.14
N GLY A 369 10.19 27.62 44.26
CA GLY A 369 9.69 26.96 45.46
C GLY A 369 8.17 26.82 45.52
N GLU A 370 7.44 27.42 44.57
CA GLU A 370 5.99 27.30 44.44
C GLU A 370 5.57 25.87 44.09
N VAL A 371 4.48 25.40 44.71
CA VAL A 371 3.96 24.05 44.49
C VAL A 371 2.83 24.10 43.45
N ILE A 372 2.99 23.33 42.38
CA ILE A 372 1.96 23.08 41.37
C ILE A 372 0.91 22.15 41.99
N LYS A 373 -0.35 22.57 41.95
CA LYS A 373 -1.49 21.85 42.51
C LYS A 373 -2.60 21.78 41.46
N PRO A 374 -2.48 20.90 40.46
CA PRO A 374 -3.58 20.65 39.55
C PRO A 374 -4.73 19.97 40.30
N ASP A 375 -5.95 20.26 39.92
CA ASP A 375 -7.14 19.51 40.33
C ASP A 375 -7.70 18.71 39.14
N LEU A 376 -8.70 17.87 39.39
CA LEU A 376 -9.31 17.03 38.35
C LEU A 376 -9.96 17.88 37.24
N SER A 377 -10.52 19.04 37.58
CA SER A 377 -11.07 19.96 36.58
C SER A 377 -9.98 20.53 35.66
N SER A 378 -8.80 20.84 36.20
CA SER A 378 -7.64 21.29 35.42
C SER A 378 -7.13 20.19 34.48
N VAL A 379 -7.21 18.92 34.90
CA VAL A 379 -6.89 17.76 34.05
C VAL A 379 -7.88 17.66 32.90
N GLU A 380 -9.19 17.75 33.16
CA GLU A 380 -10.23 17.73 32.12
C GLU A 380 -10.08 18.88 31.13
N GLN A 381 -9.78 20.09 31.62
CA GLN A 381 -9.51 21.25 30.76
C GLN A 381 -8.30 21.01 29.86
N LEU A 382 -7.19 20.51 30.43
CA LEU A 382 -6.00 20.17 29.67
C LEU A 382 -6.29 19.08 28.63
N LEU A 383 -7.09 18.08 29.00
CA LEU A 383 -7.50 17.00 28.10
C LEU A 383 -8.25 17.56 26.89
N VAL A 384 -9.24 18.43 27.11
CA VAL A 384 -9.99 19.10 26.03
C VAL A 384 -9.06 19.92 25.14
N THR A 385 -8.12 20.67 25.73
CA THR A 385 -7.14 21.47 24.98
C THR A 385 -6.20 20.60 24.15
N ALA A 386 -5.70 19.50 24.72
CA ALA A 386 -4.81 18.56 24.04
C ALA A 386 -5.54 17.82 22.90
N THR A 387 -6.77 17.35 23.12
CA THR A 387 -7.57 16.68 22.09
C THR A 387 -7.82 17.59 20.89
N LYS A 388 -8.23 18.84 21.11
CA LYS A 388 -8.41 19.82 20.02
C LYS A 388 -7.13 20.09 19.24
N PHE A 389 -6.00 20.17 19.94
CA PHE A 389 -4.70 20.33 19.29
C PHE A 389 -4.38 19.13 18.40
N VAL A 390 -4.53 17.91 18.93
CA VAL A 390 -4.26 16.66 18.22
C VAL A 390 -5.18 16.52 17.00
N GLU A 391 -6.48 16.78 17.12
CA GLU A 391 -7.43 16.78 15.99
C GLU A 391 -7.02 17.74 14.86
N GLN A 392 -6.57 18.95 15.20
CA GLN A 392 -6.14 19.95 14.21
C GLN A 392 -4.83 19.56 13.52
N VAL A 393 -3.92 18.90 14.22
CA VAL A 393 -2.68 18.39 13.62
C VAL A 393 -2.98 17.17 12.76
N ASP A 394 -3.78 16.22 13.27
CA ASP A 394 -4.08 14.94 12.61
C ASP A 394 -4.78 15.14 11.27
N SER A 395 -5.78 16.03 11.24
CA SER A 395 -6.50 16.37 10.01
C SER A 395 -5.58 16.89 8.89
N GLN A 396 -4.51 17.61 9.23
CA GLN A 396 -3.51 18.06 8.26
C GLN A 396 -2.52 16.96 7.89
N VAL A 397 -2.10 16.13 8.87
CA VAL A 397 -1.18 15.01 8.63
C VAL A 397 -1.80 14.00 7.66
N LYS A 398 -3.11 13.74 7.76
CA LYS A 398 -3.82 12.85 6.84
C LYS A 398 -3.62 13.25 5.37
N ASP A 399 -3.64 14.55 5.10
CA ASP A 399 -3.48 15.10 3.75
C ASP A 399 -2.02 15.09 3.25
N VAL A 400 -1.04 14.77 4.11
CA VAL A 400 0.37 14.67 3.69
C VAL A 400 0.56 13.50 2.73
N TYR A 401 -0.05 12.35 3.02
CA TYR A 401 0.18 11.14 2.21
C TYR A 401 -0.30 11.28 0.77
N PRO A 402 -1.56 11.71 0.48
CA PRO A 402 -2.01 11.92 -0.91
C PRO A 402 -1.09 12.88 -1.67
N LYS A 403 -0.71 14.00 -1.03
CA LYS A 403 0.18 15.00 -1.62
C LYS A 403 1.58 14.47 -1.94
N VAL A 404 2.13 13.58 -1.10
CA VAL A 404 3.41 12.91 -1.40
C VAL A 404 3.27 12.00 -2.62
N LEU A 405 2.17 11.25 -2.71
CA LEU A 405 1.90 10.37 -3.85
C LEU A 405 1.66 11.16 -5.16
N ASP A 406 1.05 12.34 -5.05
CA ASP A 406 0.82 13.27 -6.16
C ASP A 406 2.08 14.07 -6.56
N GLY A 407 3.19 13.91 -5.83
CA GLY A 407 4.48 14.54 -6.12
C GLY A 407 4.56 16.02 -5.71
N GLU A 408 3.76 16.47 -4.75
CA GLU A 408 3.77 17.85 -4.24
C GLU A 408 4.96 18.16 -3.27
N PHE A 409 5.75 17.15 -2.90
CA PHE A 409 6.77 17.23 -1.84
C PHE A 409 8.23 17.28 -2.30
#